data_AF-A0A661V6P7-F1
#
_entry.id   AF-A0A661V6P7-F1
#
_cell.length_a   1.000
_cell.length_b   1.000
_cell.length_c   1.000
_cell.angle_alpha   90.00
_cell.angle_beta   90.00
_cell.angle_gamma   90.00
#
_symmetry.space_group_name_H-M   'P 1'
#
loop_
_entity.id
_entity.type
_entity.pdbx_description
1 polymer ?
#
loop_
_entity_poly.entity_id
_entity_poly.type
_entity_poly.pdbx_seq_one_letter_code
_entity_poly.pdbx_strand_id
1 'polypeptide(L)' 'MISIFLFLSFTFTPFKVGEKLIFDVSYGPFKAGEMILEVMKIDTLRGKEVYKFHLSARTTGT' A
#
# COMPACT_ATOMS: atom_id res chain seq x y z
N MET A 1 4.96 -8.83 44.55
CA MET A 1 5.57 -8.96 43.21
C MET A 1 4.43 -8.86 42.20
N ILE A 2 4.21 -7.67 41.60
CA ILE A 2 3.05 -7.41 40.73
C ILE A 2 3.56 -7.46 39.29
N SER A 3 3.12 -8.47 38.53
CA SER A 3 3.47 -8.63 37.11
C SER A 3 2.48 -7.84 36.28
N ILE A 4 2.93 -6.74 35.66
CA ILE A 4 2.13 -5.90 34.76
C ILE A 4 2.19 -6.53 33.37
N PHE A 5 1.07 -7.10 32.91
CA PHE A 5 0.92 -7.56 31.52
C PHE A 5 0.67 -6.34 30.63
N LEU A 6 1.71 -5.90 29.92
CA LEU A 6 1.62 -4.85 28.90
C LEU A 6 0.89 -5.43 27.67
N PHE A 7 -0.36 -5.06 27.45
CA PHE A 7 -1.08 -5.36 26.22
C PHE A 7 -0.54 -4.47 25.08
N LEU A 8 0.53 -4.92 24.42
CA LEU A 8 0.97 -4.35 23.15
C LEU A 8 -0.04 -4.74 22.07
N SER A 9 -0.98 -3.84 21.80
CA SER A 9 -1.85 -3.94 20.62
C SER A 9 -1.00 -3.65 19.39
N PHE A 10 -0.41 -4.69 18.78
CA PHE A 10 0.20 -4.57 17.47
C PHE A 10 -0.92 -4.40 16.45
N THR A 11 -1.18 -3.16 16.03
CA THR A 11 -2.05 -2.88 14.89
C THR A 11 -1.37 -3.46 13.64
N PHE A 12 -1.84 -4.62 13.19
CA PHE A 12 -1.33 -5.27 11.99
C PHE A 12 -1.92 -4.55 10.76
N THR A 13 -1.25 -3.50 10.31
CA THR A 13 -1.65 -2.78 9.09
C THR A 13 -1.37 -3.67 7.87
N PRO A 14 -2.33 -3.89 6.96
CA PRO A 14 -2.14 -4.76 5.80
C PRO A 14 -1.01 -4.32 4.87
N PHE A 15 -0.68 -3.01 4.86
CA PHE A 15 0.41 -2.44 4.09
C PHE A 15 1.22 -1.47 4.94
N LYS A 16 2.54 -1.47 4.77
CA LYS A 16 3.45 -0.53 5.43
C LYS A 16 3.67 0.72 4.60
N VAL A 17 3.99 1.83 5.26
CA VAL A 17 4.44 3.05 4.57
C VAL A 17 5.74 2.75 3.82
N GLY A 18 5.81 3.18 2.55
CA GLY A 18 6.89 2.89 1.61
C GLY A 18 6.72 1.58 0.84
N GLU A 19 5.70 0.76 1.16
CA GLU A 19 5.40 -0.45 0.42
C GLU A 19 4.91 -0.13 -1.00
N LYS A 20 5.39 -0.89 -1.98
CA LYS A 20 5.09 -0.72 -3.40
C LYS A 20 4.47 -1.98 -3.96
N LEU A 21 3.34 -1.82 -4.61
CA LEU A 21 2.68 -2.87 -5.37
C LEU A 21 2.86 -2.56 -6.86
N ILE A 22 3.55 -3.46 -7.56
CA ILE A 22 3.85 -3.34 -8.98
C ILE A 22 2.94 -4.31 -9.72
N PHE A 23 2.21 -3.79 -10.69
CA PHE A 23 1.33 -4.56 -11.56
C PHE A 23 1.87 -4.50 -12.98
N ASP A 24 2.30 -5.64 -13.50
CA ASP A 24 2.55 -5.81 -14.92
C ASP A 24 1.23 -6.09 -15.63
N VAL A 25 0.84 -5.17 -16.53
CA VAL A 25 -0.38 -5.31 -17.33
C VAL A 25 -0.01 -5.95 -18.65
N SER A 26 -0.60 -7.10 -18.95
CA SER A 26 -0.36 -7.86 -20.17
C SER A 26 -1.67 -8.24 -20.85
N TYR A 27 -1.69 -8.19 -22.18
CA TYR A 27 -2.77 -8.72 -23.01
C TYR A 27 -2.24 -9.89 -23.82
N GLY A 28 -2.48 -11.11 -23.33
CA GLY A 28 -1.85 -12.31 -23.87
C GLY A 28 -0.32 -12.20 -23.84
N PRO A 29 0.39 -12.40 -24.97
CA PRO A 29 1.85 -12.30 -25.02
C PRO A 29 2.37 -10.85 -25.06
N PHE A 30 1.50 -9.85 -25.16
CA PHE A 30 1.91 -8.46 -25.32
C PHE A 30 1.93 -7.72 -23.98
N LYS A 31 3.06 -7.10 -23.65
CA LYS A 31 3.16 -6.18 -22.51
C LYS A 31 2.37 -4.90 -22.80
N ALA A 32 1.27 -4.69 -22.10
CA ALA A 32 0.37 -3.56 -22.29
C ALA A 32 0.76 -2.35 -21.42
N GLY A 33 1.43 -2.59 -20.28
CA GLY A 33 1.93 -1.51 -19.44
C GLY A 33 2.38 -1.96 -18.06
N GLU A 34 2.61 -0.98 -17.20
CA GLU A 34 2.95 -1.13 -15.80
C GLU A 34 2.12 -0.15 -14.97
N MET A 35 1.67 -0.59 -13.80
CA MET A 35 1.08 0.29 -12.78
C MET A 35 1.81 0.08 -11.46
N ILE A 36 2.21 1.18 -10.82
CA ILE A 36 2.89 1.20 -9.53
C ILE A 36 1.99 1.93 -8.54
N LEU A 37 1.69 1.27 -7.42
CA LEU A 37 0.97 1.83 -6.29
C LEU A 37 1.91 1.88 -5.08
N GLU A 38 2.18 3.08 -4.57
CA GLU A 38 3.06 3.30 -3.42
C GLU A 38 2.29 3.84 -2.23
N VAL A 39 2.41 3.21 -1.06
CA VAL A 39 1.81 3.69 0.20
C VAL A 39 2.65 4.81 0.78
N MET A 40 2.19 6.05 0.67
CA MET A 40 2.96 7.24 1.08
C MET A 40 2.89 7.51 2.58
N LYS A 41 1.70 7.35 3.18
CA LYS A 41 1.47 7.50 4.62
C LYS A 41 0.11 6.93 5.02
N ILE A 42 -0.05 6.68 6.31
CA ILE A 42 -1.36 6.53 6.95
C ILE A 42 -1.74 7.90 7.49
N ASP A 43 -2.96 8.34 7.18
CA ASP A 43 -3.51 9.64 7.60
C ASP A 43 -4.84 9.42 8.32
N THR A 44 -5.40 10.48 8.91
CA THR A 44 -6.74 10.44 9.51
C THR A 44 -7.69 11.34 8.74
N LEU A 45 -8.75 10.75 8.18
CA LEU A 45 -9.81 11.47 7.50
C LEU A 45 -11.14 11.22 8.21
N ARG A 46 -11.73 12.27 8.79
CA ARG A 46 -13.00 12.20 9.56
C ARG A 46 -12.94 11.16 10.70
N GLY A 47 -11.83 11.12 11.43
CA GLY A 47 -11.62 10.20 12.55
C GLY A 47 -11.37 8.74 12.15
N LYS A 48 -11.19 8.45 10.86
CA LYS A 48 -10.84 7.12 10.36
C LYS A 48 -9.44 7.12 9.79
N GLU A 49 -8.67 6.08 10.10
CA GLU A 49 -7.37 5.84 9.47
C GLU A 49 -7.58 5.51 7.98
N VAL A 50 -6.84 6.20 7.12
CA VAL A 50 -6.89 6.02 5.67
C VAL A 50 -5.48 5.98 5.10
N TYR A 51 -5.29 5.21 4.04
CA TYR A 51 -4.03 5.20 3.30
C TYR A 51 -4.01 6.35 2.30
N LYS A 52 -2.91 7.11 2.31
CA LYS A 52 -2.54 7.97 1.18
C LYS A 52 -1.58 7.21 0.30
N PHE A 53 -1.96 6.96 -0.94
CA PHE A 53 -1.13 6.29 -1.93
C PHE A 53 -0.84 7.20 -3.13
N HIS A 54 0.29 6.95 -3.79
CA HIS A 54 0.61 7.49 -5.10
C HIS A 54 0.45 6.37 -6.13
N LEU A 55 -0.35 6.62 -7.15
CA LEU A 55 -0.53 5.72 -8.28
C LEU A 55 0.15 6.32 -9.51
N SER A 56 1.01 5.54 -10.14
CA SER A 56 1.61 5.84 -11.44
C SER A 56 1.28 4.71 -12.40
N ALA A 57 0.89 5.03 -13.63
CA ALA A 57 0.61 4.05 -14.66
C ALA A 57 1.28 4.48 -15.97
N ARG A 58 1.86 3.51 -16.68
CA ARG A 58 2.50 3.70 -17.98
C ARG A 58 2.04 2.59 -18.92
N THR A 59 1.56 2.97 -20.10
CA THR A 59 1.24 2.03 -21.17
C THR A 59 2.44 1.84 -22.10
N THR A 60 2.64 0.62 -22.57
CA THR A 60 3.55 0.31 -23.68
C THR A 60 2.73 0.27 -24.96
N GLY A 61 2.59 1.43 -25.61
CA GLY A 61 1.86 1.60 -26.86
C GLY A 61 1.80 3.07 -27.24
N THR A 62 2.64 3.47 -28.19
CA THR A 62 2.45 4.65 -29.04
C THR A 62 1.85 4.21 -30.35
#